data_AF-A0A929MZ95-F1
#
_entry.id   AF-A0A929MZ95-F1
#
_cell.length_a   1.000
_cell.length_b   1.000
_cell.length_c   1.000
_cell.angle_alpha   90.00
_cell.angle_beta   90.00
_cell.angle_gamma   90.00
#
_symmetry.space_group_name_H-M   'P 1'
#
loop_
_entity.id
_entity.type
_entity.pdbx_description
1 polymer ?
#
loop_
_entity_poly.entity_id
_entity_poly.type
_entity_poly.pdbx_seq_one_letter_code
_entity_poly.pdbx_strand_id
1 'polypeptide(L)'
;MLSQSPRALSAPSAGIAALALVCACALPGCSSSTAFPEVGLDRATTANSVLALRIGNSPGVGADAYSTGVGRLLLVDGAGTGNSVDVGAMIDAGLVWNASGLHYGTSGAEVAVSDSGTTSVPRGKDERHELSRYSIDDGAASLAFYIDGDQQDAVAVTADGGSAFAPIPGMHPFNSVCDGHLYSMTSTRFPGNGSLPTQLDASGLQADTRPDGQGPADMLIRVDPHDDPQA
;
A
#
# COMPACT_ATOMS: atom_id res chain seq x y z
N MET A 1 61.30 42.85 -6.65
CA MET A 1 62.53 42.78 -5.85
C MET A 1 62.47 43.87 -4.78
N LEU A 2 62.57 43.47 -3.50
CA LEU A 2 63.10 44.17 -2.31
C LEU A 2 62.76 45.69 -2.17
N SER A 3 62.25 46.23 -1.07
CA SER A 3 62.70 46.09 0.33
C SER A 3 61.79 46.96 1.24
N GLN A 4 61.75 46.64 2.53
CA GLN A 4 60.85 47.17 3.57
C GLN A 4 61.33 48.45 4.30
N SER A 5 60.37 49.01 5.07
CA SER A 5 60.48 49.74 6.37
C SER A 5 60.25 51.27 6.35
N PRO A 6 59.73 51.92 7.43
CA PRO A 6 59.77 51.50 8.84
C PRO A 6 58.50 51.66 9.71
N ARG A 7 58.66 51.08 10.91
CA ARG A 7 57.86 51.06 12.15
C ARG A 7 57.38 52.42 12.67
N ALA A 8 56.24 52.41 13.38
CA ALA A 8 56.07 52.84 14.79
C ALA A 8 54.59 52.64 15.21
N LEU A 9 54.23 51.74 16.13
CA LEU A 9 54.34 51.72 17.62
C LEU A 9 53.22 52.46 18.37
N SER A 10 52.27 51.68 18.91
CA SER A 10 51.71 51.75 20.29
C SER A 10 50.67 50.62 20.44
N ALA A 11 50.94 49.44 21.02
CA ALA A 11 51.15 49.09 22.44
C ALA A 11 50.00 49.52 23.38
N PRO A 12 49.74 48.83 24.50
CA PRO A 12 49.86 47.41 24.87
C PRO A 12 48.46 46.88 25.35
N SER A 13 48.19 45.60 25.58
CA SER A 13 48.52 44.91 26.83
C SER A 13 48.03 43.45 26.79
N ALA A 14 48.96 42.56 27.17
CA ALA A 14 48.79 41.33 27.95
C ALA A 14 47.48 40.53 27.70
N GLY A 15 47.57 39.37 27.05
CA GLY A 15 48.11 38.16 27.69
C GLY A 15 46.90 37.27 28.01
N ILE A 16 46.74 36.12 27.37
CA ILE A 16 47.18 34.84 27.92
C ILE A 16 47.29 33.87 26.75
N ALA A 17 48.47 33.28 26.58
CA ALA A 17 48.61 32.03 25.85
C ALA A 17 47.88 30.94 26.63
N ALA A 18 46.78 30.44 26.09
CA ALA A 18 46.18 29.18 26.51
C ALA A 18 46.00 28.32 25.26
N LEU A 19 47.01 27.49 25.04
CA LEU A 19 46.93 26.26 24.27
C LEU A 19 45.83 25.41 24.92
N ALA A 20 44.65 25.33 24.32
CA ALA A 20 43.56 24.49 24.83
C ALA A 20 42.85 23.81 23.68
N LEU A 21 43.28 22.56 23.45
CA LEU A 21 42.51 21.42 22.98
C LEU A 21 41.49 21.71 21.87
N VAL A 22 41.87 21.34 20.64
CA VAL A 22 40.90 20.96 19.62
C VAL A 22 40.12 19.78 20.20
N CYS A 23 38.97 20.05 20.84
CA CYS A 23 37.95 19.05 21.04
C CYS A 23 37.47 18.68 19.63
N ALA A 24 38.06 17.62 19.10
CA ALA A 24 37.38 16.71 18.22
C ALA A 24 36.19 16.15 19.01
N CYS A 25 35.14 16.95 19.16
CA CYS A 25 33.81 16.41 19.29
C CYS A 25 33.58 15.68 17.98
N ALA A 26 33.96 14.41 17.94
CA ALA A 26 33.29 13.44 17.09
C ALA A 26 31.80 13.69 17.34
N LEU A 27 31.13 14.41 16.43
CA LEU A 27 29.68 14.42 16.37
C LEU A 27 29.31 12.95 16.14
N PRO A 28 28.80 12.21 17.13
CA PRO A 28 28.16 10.94 16.87
C PRO A 28 26.77 11.33 16.36
N GLY A 29 26.71 11.93 15.17
CA GLY A 29 25.54 12.72 14.77
C GLY A 29 25.11 12.58 13.32
N CYS A 30 25.96 12.01 12.45
CA CYS A 30 25.62 11.81 11.04
C CYS A 30 25.94 10.38 10.59
N SER A 31 25.64 9.37 11.40
CA SER A 31 25.70 7.96 10.95
C SER A 31 24.74 7.04 11.70
N SER A 32 23.70 7.57 12.35
CA SER A 32 22.59 6.74 12.80
C SER A 32 21.70 6.45 11.60
N SER A 33 22.13 5.53 10.74
CA SER A 33 21.14 4.70 10.06
C SER A 33 20.39 4.01 11.18
N THR A 34 19.24 4.54 11.59
CA THR A 34 18.32 3.84 12.48
C THR A 34 17.83 2.64 11.68
N ALA A 35 18.58 1.55 11.76
CA ALA A 35 18.14 0.28 11.24
C ALA A 35 16.82 -0.04 11.95
N PHE A 36 15.75 -0.21 11.18
CA PHE A 36 14.46 -0.67 11.69
C PHE A 36 14.63 -2.12 12.16
N PRO A 37 14.68 -2.41 13.47
CA PRO A 37 14.81 -3.78 13.95
C PRO A 37 13.72 -4.67 13.34
N GLU A 38 14.13 -5.85 12.89
CA GLU A 38 13.19 -6.82 12.36
C GLU A 38 12.42 -7.49 13.50
N VAL A 39 11.10 -7.54 13.35
CA VAL A 39 10.20 -8.27 14.23
C VAL A 39 9.40 -9.27 13.42
N GLY A 40 9.05 -10.39 14.06
CA GLY A 40 8.13 -11.35 13.47
C GLY A 40 6.74 -10.75 13.28
N LEU A 41 6.02 -11.23 12.28
CA LEU A 41 4.65 -10.80 11.99
C LEU A 41 3.71 -10.98 13.19
N ASP A 42 3.92 -12.01 14.00
CA ASP A 42 3.20 -12.28 15.25
C ASP A 42 3.36 -11.18 16.31
N ARG A 43 4.40 -10.35 16.17
CA ARG A 43 4.71 -9.22 17.05
C ARG A 43 4.47 -7.86 16.39
N ALA A 44 4.02 -7.84 15.14
CA ALA A 44 3.70 -6.61 14.45
C ALA A 44 2.43 -5.98 15.06
N THR A 45 2.48 -4.67 15.26
CA THR A 45 1.38 -3.85 15.77
C THR A 45 1.52 -2.45 15.17
N THR A 46 0.39 -1.82 14.86
CA THR A 46 0.34 -0.41 14.46
C THR A 46 0.44 0.55 15.66
N ALA A 47 0.48 0.03 16.88
CA ALA A 47 0.52 0.86 18.08
C ALA A 47 1.70 1.85 18.01
N ASN A 48 1.39 3.14 18.16
CA ASN A 48 2.32 4.28 18.06
C ASN A 48 2.89 4.56 16.66
N SER A 49 2.55 3.75 15.66
CA SER A 49 2.96 3.98 14.28
C SER A 49 2.08 5.07 13.65
N VAL A 50 2.70 5.93 12.84
CA VAL A 50 2.03 6.99 12.07
C VAL A 50 2.25 6.83 10.56
N LEU A 51 3.16 5.94 10.16
CA LEU A 51 3.50 5.70 8.77
C LEU A 51 3.83 4.21 8.55
N ALA A 52 3.26 3.66 7.48
CA ALA A 52 3.47 2.29 7.03
C ALA A 52 4.05 2.35 5.62
N LEU A 53 5.20 1.72 5.39
CA LEU A 53 5.81 1.64 4.07
C LEU A 53 6.08 0.20 3.67
N ARG A 54 5.63 -0.19 2.50
CA ARG A 54 6.09 -1.42 1.85
C ARG A 54 7.41 -1.12 1.13
N ILE A 55 8.44 -1.89 1.45
CA ILE A 55 9.71 -1.92 0.73
C ILE A 55 9.90 -3.34 0.19
N GLY A 56 9.95 -3.49 -1.12
CA GLY A 56 10.21 -4.77 -1.75
C GLY A 56 10.53 -4.57 -3.23
N ASN A 57 11.03 -5.62 -3.87
CA ASN A 57 11.10 -5.64 -5.32
C ASN A 57 9.66 -5.64 -5.88
N SER A 58 9.35 -4.66 -6.72
CA SER A 58 8.11 -4.64 -7.47
C SER A 58 8.28 -5.56 -8.69
N PRO A 59 7.36 -6.50 -8.95
CA PRO A 59 7.27 -7.18 -10.23
C PRO A 59 6.73 -6.16 -11.25
N GLY A 60 7.58 -5.25 -11.72
CA GLY A 60 7.09 -4.14 -12.55
C GLY A 60 8.08 -3.53 -13.53
N VAL A 61 9.40 -3.72 -13.37
CA VAL A 61 10.35 -3.14 -14.32
C VAL A 61 11.63 -3.99 -14.44
N GLY A 62 11.69 -4.80 -15.50
CA GLY A 62 12.96 -5.23 -16.10
C GLY A 62 13.76 -6.37 -15.44
N ALA A 63 13.27 -7.01 -14.40
CA ALA A 63 13.84 -8.27 -13.90
C ALA A 63 12.70 -9.19 -13.46
N ASP A 64 12.67 -10.39 -14.04
CA ASP A 64 11.78 -11.51 -13.72
C ASP A 64 10.35 -11.08 -13.36
N ALA A 65 9.51 -10.90 -14.39
CA ALA A 65 8.11 -10.47 -14.32
C ALA A 65 7.18 -11.32 -13.42
N TYR A 66 7.73 -12.34 -12.74
CA TYR A 66 7.06 -13.26 -11.84
C TYR A 66 7.80 -13.43 -10.50
N SER A 67 8.85 -12.64 -10.21
CA SER A 67 9.48 -12.72 -8.89
C SER A 67 8.52 -12.14 -7.86
N THR A 68 8.01 -13.00 -6.99
CA THR A 68 7.25 -12.63 -5.81
C THR A 68 8.16 -11.76 -4.96
N GLY A 69 7.95 -10.45 -5.03
CA GLY A 69 8.76 -9.56 -4.25
C GLY A 69 8.51 -9.81 -2.78
N VAL A 70 9.50 -10.36 -2.07
CA VAL A 70 9.47 -10.45 -0.62
C VAL A 70 9.38 -9.00 -0.12
N GLY A 71 8.22 -8.65 0.40
CA GLY A 71 7.96 -7.35 0.97
C GLY A 71 8.48 -7.33 2.40
N ARG A 72 9.15 -6.22 2.75
CA ARG A 72 9.22 -5.76 4.13
C ARG A 72 8.21 -4.64 4.33
N LEU A 73 7.53 -4.67 5.47
CA LEU A 73 6.71 -3.57 5.95
C LEU A 73 7.50 -2.81 7.01
N LEU A 74 7.69 -1.51 6.82
CA LEU A 74 8.17 -0.61 7.86
C LEU A 74 6.99 0.02 8.58
N LEU A 75 6.96 -0.09 9.90
CA LEU A 75 6.01 0.58 10.78
C LEU A 75 6.77 1.62 11.57
N VAL A 76 6.51 2.90 11.27
CA VAL A 76 7.30 4.05 11.72
C VAL A 76 6.46 4.95 12.61
N ASP A 77 6.99 5.30 13.77
CA ASP A 77 6.37 6.21 14.74
C ASP A 77 6.63 7.69 14.44
N GLY A 78 6.04 8.57 15.24
CA GLY A 78 6.16 10.02 15.07
C GLY A 78 7.55 10.59 15.31
N ALA A 79 8.49 9.82 15.88
CA ALA A 79 9.89 10.19 16.05
C ALA A 79 10.77 9.71 14.88
N GLY A 80 10.21 8.97 13.91
CA GLY A 80 10.96 8.36 12.81
C GLY A 80 11.67 7.06 13.20
N THR A 81 11.37 6.50 14.38
CA THR A 81 11.80 5.16 14.78
C THR A 81 10.73 4.12 14.46
N GLY A 82 11.01 2.83 14.58
CA GLY A 82 10.02 1.82 14.23
C GLY A 82 10.56 0.41 14.11
N ASN A 83 9.78 -0.47 13.49
CA ASN A 83 10.17 -1.85 13.21
C ASN A 83 10.06 -2.15 11.71
N SER A 84 10.83 -3.15 11.26
CA SER A 84 10.61 -3.81 9.98
C SER A 84 9.96 -5.17 10.21
N VAL A 85 9.04 -5.56 9.35
CA VAL A 85 8.30 -6.82 9.43
C VAL A 85 8.48 -7.54 8.09
N ASP A 86 8.90 -8.80 8.13
CA ASP A 86 8.84 -9.66 6.95
C ASP A 86 7.37 -10.03 6.72
N VAL A 87 6.82 -9.59 5.59
CA VAL A 87 5.42 -9.82 5.22
C VAL A 87 5.29 -10.83 4.07
N GLY A 88 6.41 -11.43 3.65
CA GLY A 88 6.46 -12.42 2.58
C GLY A 88 6.09 -11.84 1.22
N ALA A 89 5.60 -12.71 0.33
CA ALA A 89 5.23 -12.35 -1.03
C ALA A 89 3.93 -11.51 -1.04
N MET A 90 3.98 -10.34 -1.68
CA MET A 90 2.84 -9.47 -1.90
C MET A 90 2.66 -9.24 -3.42
N ILE A 91 1.74 -9.97 -4.06
CA ILE A 91 1.55 -9.93 -5.53
C ILE A 91 0.62 -8.77 -5.86
N ASP A 92 1.19 -7.67 -6.36
CA ASP A 92 0.51 -6.39 -6.65
C ASP A 92 -0.28 -5.77 -5.49
N ALA A 93 -0.21 -6.40 -4.31
CA ALA A 93 -1.00 -6.01 -3.15
C ALA A 93 -0.65 -4.62 -2.61
N GLY A 94 -1.69 -3.83 -2.43
CA GLY A 94 -1.62 -2.52 -1.82
C GLY A 94 -1.62 -2.59 -0.30
N LEU A 95 -1.30 -1.45 0.32
CA LEU A 95 -1.55 -1.21 1.75
C LEU A 95 -2.78 -0.31 1.87
N VAL A 96 -3.72 -0.67 2.74
CA VAL A 96 -4.78 0.23 3.19
C VAL A 96 -4.70 0.35 4.69
N TRP A 97 -4.57 1.58 5.19
CA TRP A 97 -4.63 1.85 6.62
C TRP A 97 -5.91 2.62 6.92
N ASN A 98 -6.76 2.04 7.76
CA ASN A 98 -8.03 2.60 8.20
C ASN A 98 -8.14 2.61 9.74
N ALA A 99 -9.33 2.89 10.26
CA ALA A 99 -9.56 2.96 11.70
C ALA A 99 -9.34 1.62 12.43
N SER A 100 -9.53 0.47 11.76
CA SER A 100 -9.33 -0.86 12.36
C SER A 100 -7.88 -1.35 12.28
N GLY A 101 -7.06 -0.78 11.40
CA GLY A 101 -5.64 -1.09 11.31
C GLY A 101 -5.09 -0.99 9.89
N LEU A 102 -3.90 -1.55 9.70
CA LEU A 102 -3.25 -1.71 8.40
C LEU A 102 -3.61 -3.06 7.79
N HIS A 103 -4.10 -3.06 6.57
CA HIS A 103 -4.57 -4.25 5.84
C HIS A 103 -3.79 -4.45 4.54
N TYR A 104 -3.44 -5.70 4.25
CA TYR A 104 -2.76 -6.08 3.01
C TYR A 104 -2.89 -7.56 2.69
N GLY A 105 -2.67 -7.91 1.42
CA GLY A 105 -2.65 -9.28 0.94
C GLY A 105 -1.23 -9.84 0.84
N THR A 106 -1.05 -11.08 1.28
CA THR A 106 0.15 -11.90 1.01
C THR A 106 -0.11 -12.82 -0.20
N SER A 107 0.68 -13.88 -0.42
CA SER A 107 0.40 -14.87 -1.48
C SER A 107 -0.84 -15.74 -1.18
N GLY A 108 -1.12 -16.06 0.08
CA GLY A 108 -2.18 -16.99 0.47
C GLY A 108 -3.17 -16.48 1.52
N ALA A 109 -2.94 -15.30 2.09
CA ALA A 109 -3.74 -14.77 3.19
C ALA A 109 -3.94 -13.26 3.11
N GLU A 110 -5.07 -12.81 3.66
CA GLU A 110 -5.31 -11.43 4.05
C GLU A 110 -4.74 -11.21 5.45
N VAL A 111 -4.04 -10.09 5.65
CA VAL A 111 -3.42 -9.76 6.93
C VAL A 111 -3.91 -8.40 7.38
N ALA A 112 -4.28 -8.31 8.65
CA ALA A 112 -4.63 -7.08 9.33
C ALA A 112 -3.71 -6.90 10.55
N VAL A 113 -2.96 -5.79 10.58
CA VAL A 113 -2.11 -5.38 11.69
C VAL A 113 -2.81 -4.23 12.40
N SER A 114 -3.15 -4.45 13.66
CA SER A 114 -3.84 -3.48 14.53
C SER A 114 -2.99 -3.13 15.75
N ASP A 115 -3.47 -2.20 16.56
CA ASP A 115 -2.83 -1.86 17.83
C ASP A 115 -2.80 -3.06 18.80
N SER A 116 -3.81 -3.93 18.73
CA SER A 116 -3.91 -5.15 19.53
C SER A 116 -3.07 -6.32 19.02
N GLY A 117 -2.51 -6.22 17.81
CA GLY A 117 -1.70 -7.27 17.20
C GLY A 117 -2.14 -7.59 15.78
N THR A 118 -1.66 -8.73 15.27
CA THR A 118 -1.83 -9.14 13.88
C THR A 118 -2.78 -10.33 13.74
N THR A 119 -3.70 -10.22 12.78
CA THR A 119 -4.61 -11.29 12.35
C THR A 119 -4.30 -11.68 10.91
N SER A 120 -4.35 -12.97 10.61
CA SER A 120 -4.16 -13.52 9.27
C SER A 120 -5.30 -14.45 8.92
N VAL A 121 -5.97 -14.18 7.80
CA VAL A 121 -7.10 -14.95 7.29
C VAL A 121 -6.68 -15.65 6.00
N PRO A 122 -6.59 -16.99 5.99
CA PRO A 122 -6.29 -17.74 4.77
C PRO A 122 -7.37 -17.52 3.72
N ARG A 123 -6.98 -17.27 2.47
CA ARG A 123 -7.94 -17.16 1.35
C ARG A 123 -8.39 -18.52 0.81
N GLY A 124 -7.68 -19.60 1.14
CA GLY A 124 -8.02 -20.96 0.71
C GLY A 124 -7.72 -21.27 -0.77
N LYS A 125 -7.07 -20.35 -1.49
CA LYS A 125 -6.54 -20.51 -2.85
C LYS A 125 -5.23 -19.73 -2.96
N ASP A 126 -4.23 -20.33 -3.60
CA ASP A 126 -2.90 -19.74 -3.79
C ASP A 126 -2.83 -18.92 -5.09
N GLU A 127 -2.00 -17.87 -5.09
CA GLU A 127 -1.60 -16.99 -6.20
C GLU A 127 -2.72 -16.26 -6.96
N ARG A 128 -2.96 -14.99 -6.62
CA ARG A 128 -3.78 -14.07 -7.41
C ARG A 128 -3.20 -12.68 -7.41
N HIS A 129 -3.32 -11.98 -8.53
CA HIS A 129 -2.93 -10.58 -8.64
C HIS A 129 -4.00 -9.73 -7.95
N GLU A 130 -3.59 -8.97 -6.91
CA GLU A 130 -4.46 -7.96 -6.35
C GLU A 130 -4.58 -6.80 -7.35
N LEU A 131 -5.80 -6.46 -7.74
CA LEU A 131 -6.05 -5.31 -8.61
C LEU A 131 -6.09 -4.01 -7.82
N SER A 132 -6.72 -4.06 -6.65
CA SER A 132 -7.03 -2.89 -5.84
C SER A 132 -7.51 -3.30 -4.46
N ARG A 133 -7.36 -2.38 -3.50
CA ARG A 133 -7.85 -2.51 -2.14
C ARG A 133 -8.42 -1.18 -1.65
N TYR A 134 -9.50 -1.28 -0.87
CA TYR A 134 -10.24 -0.15 -0.34
C TYR A 134 -10.51 -0.33 1.15
N SER A 135 -10.70 0.79 1.85
CA SER A 135 -11.33 0.81 3.16
C SER A 135 -12.84 0.84 2.97
N ILE A 136 -13.57 -0.01 3.68
CA ILE A 136 -15.04 -0.09 3.65
C ILE A 136 -15.61 -0.03 5.06
N ASP A 137 -16.93 0.04 5.18
CA ASP A 137 -17.67 0.04 6.46
C ASP A 137 -17.13 1.07 7.45
N ASP A 138 -17.00 2.33 7.00
CA ASP A 138 -16.44 3.44 7.78
C ASP A 138 -15.05 3.16 8.39
N GLY A 139 -14.27 2.28 7.75
CA GLY A 139 -12.94 1.88 8.20
C GLY A 139 -12.91 0.69 9.14
N ALA A 140 -14.02 -0.03 9.31
CA ALA A 140 -14.05 -1.27 10.06
C ALA A 140 -13.37 -2.44 9.31
N ALA A 141 -13.43 -2.44 7.99
CA ALA A 141 -12.89 -3.52 7.16
C ALA A 141 -12.09 -3.01 5.95
N SER A 142 -11.26 -3.89 5.40
CA SER A 142 -10.69 -3.72 4.06
C SER A 142 -11.40 -4.62 3.05
N LEU A 143 -11.41 -4.19 1.80
CA LEU A 143 -11.93 -4.94 0.67
C LEU A 143 -10.88 -4.99 -0.42
N ALA A 144 -10.53 -6.18 -0.89
CA ALA A 144 -9.58 -6.39 -1.98
C ALA A 144 -10.21 -7.13 -3.15
N PHE A 145 -9.75 -6.79 -4.36
CA PHE A 145 -10.12 -7.48 -5.59
C PHE A 145 -8.95 -8.26 -6.12
N TYR A 146 -9.21 -9.52 -6.46
CA TYR A 146 -8.23 -10.45 -6.99
C TYR A 146 -8.67 -10.98 -8.35
N ILE A 147 -7.72 -11.18 -9.26
CA ILE A 147 -7.96 -11.86 -10.54
C ILE A 147 -7.23 -13.19 -10.64
N ASP A 148 -7.89 -14.12 -11.31
CA ASP A 148 -7.43 -15.47 -11.60
C ASP A 148 -8.02 -15.91 -12.95
N GLY A 149 -7.24 -15.76 -14.02
CA GLY A 149 -7.72 -16.02 -15.38
C GLY A 149 -8.90 -15.12 -15.77
N ASP A 150 -10.07 -15.71 -16.00
CA ASP A 150 -11.32 -15.03 -16.37
C ASP A 150 -12.26 -14.78 -15.19
N GLN A 151 -11.83 -15.13 -13.98
CA GLN A 151 -12.59 -14.95 -12.74
C GLN A 151 -11.99 -13.81 -11.91
N GLN A 152 -12.85 -12.97 -11.36
CA GLN A 152 -12.50 -12.00 -10.34
C GLN A 152 -13.18 -12.35 -9.01
N ASP A 153 -12.52 -12.07 -7.90
CA ASP A 153 -13.08 -12.29 -6.56
C ASP A 153 -12.90 -11.06 -5.69
N ALA A 154 -13.90 -10.77 -4.86
CA ALA A 154 -13.87 -9.74 -3.84
C ALA A 154 -13.70 -10.39 -2.45
N VAL A 155 -12.77 -9.87 -1.65
CA VAL A 155 -12.44 -10.38 -0.32
C VAL A 155 -12.49 -9.24 0.69
N ALA A 156 -13.41 -9.31 1.64
CA ALA A 156 -13.50 -8.36 2.74
C ALA A 156 -12.93 -8.97 4.02
N VAL A 157 -12.14 -8.21 4.78
CA VAL A 157 -11.55 -8.64 6.05
C VAL A 157 -11.58 -7.53 7.10
N THR A 158 -12.00 -7.90 8.31
CA THR A 158 -11.93 -7.07 9.52
C THR A 158 -10.67 -7.36 10.32
N ALA A 159 -10.23 -6.42 11.15
CA ALA A 159 -9.00 -6.57 11.93
C ALA A 159 -9.03 -7.72 12.96
N ASP A 160 -10.23 -8.11 13.42
CA ASP A 160 -10.46 -9.24 14.32
C ASP A 160 -10.59 -10.60 13.60
N GLY A 161 -10.43 -10.62 12.27
CA GLY A 161 -10.36 -11.85 11.48
C GLY A 161 -11.69 -12.32 10.89
N GLY A 162 -12.75 -11.52 11.03
CA GLY A 162 -13.95 -11.70 10.22
C GLY A 162 -13.63 -11.55 8.73
N SER A 163 -14.23 -12.39 7.90
CA SER A 163 -14.01 -12.33 6.45
C SER A 163 -15.25 -12.70 5.65
N ALA A 164 -15.34 -12.12 4.47
CA ALA A 164 -16.35 -12.43 3.46
C ALA A 164 -15.69 -12.56 2.09
N PHE A 165 -16.22 -13.47 1.27
CA PHE A 165 -15.73 -13.76 -0.06
C PHE A 165 -16.90 -13.75 -1.04
N ALA A 166 -16.75 -13.05 -2.16
CA ALA A 166 -17.75 -12.99 -3.22
C ALA A 166 -17.09 -13.19 -4.60
N PRO A 167 -17.52 -14.21 -5.38
CA PRO A 167 -17.09 -14.33 -6.76
C PRO A 167 -17.77 -13.27 -7.64
N ILE A 168 -16.98 -12.62 -8.48
CA ILE A 168 -17.41 -11.64 -9.48
C ILE A 168 -17.18 -12.25 -10.86
N PRO A 169 -18.25 -12.63 -11.58
CA PRO A 169 -18.09 -13.21 -12.91
C PRO A 169 -17.46 -12.23 -13.90
N GLY A 170 -16.47 -12.74 -14.66
CA GLY A 170 -15.74 -11.96 -15.65
C GLY A 170 -14.56 -11.18 -15.07
N MET A 171 -13.85 -10.48 -15.95
CA MET A 171 -12.65 -9.72 -15.60
C MET A 171 -12.91 -8.22 -15.69
N HIS A 172 -12.82 -7.52 -14.55
CA HIS A 172 -13.06 -6.08 -14.44
C HIS A 172 -11.85 -5.39 -13.81
N PRO A 173 -10.87 -4.96 -14.63
CA PRO A 173 -9.56 -4.51 -14.14
C PRO A 173 -9.61 -3.22 -13.31
N PHE A 174 -10.70 -2.45 -13.42
CA PHE A 174 -10.87 -1.20 -12.69
C PHE A 174 -12.05 -1.36 -11.73
N ASN A 175 -11.78 -1.19 -10.45
CA ASN A 175 -12.79 -1.30 -9.40
C ASN A 175 -12.83 -0.01 -8.58
N SER A 176 -13.91 0.20 -7.83
CA SER A 176 -14.07 1.30 -6.90
C SER A 176 -15.17 0.99 -5.90
N VAL A 177 -15.11 1.65 -4.74
CA VAL A 177 -16.18 1.62 -3.74
C VAL A 177 -16.74 3.03 -3.63
N CYS A 178 -18.06 3.17 -3.69
CA CYS A 178 -18.76 4.44 -3.50
C CYS A 178 -20.07 4.19 -2.74
N ASP A 179 -20.29 4.89 -1.63
CA ASP A 179 -21.51 4.81 -0.82
C ASP A 179 -21.91 3.37 -0.42
N GLY A 180 -20.92 2.56 -0.03
CA GLY A 180 -21.14 1.15 0.34
C GLY A 180 -21.38 0.21 -0.85
N HIS A 181 -21.37 0.73 -2.08
CA HIS A 181 -21.58 -0.04 -3.29
C HIS A 181 -20.30 -0.28 -4.06
N LEU A 182 -20.30 -1.39 -4.79
CA LEU A 182 -19.16 -1.90 -5.50
C LEU A 182 -19.30 -1.67 -6.98
N TYR A 183 -18.40 -0.89 -7.55
CA TYR A 183 -18.43 -0.54 -8.96
C TYR A 183 -17.19 -1.02 -9.67
N SER A 184 -17.38 -1.53 -10.87
CA SER A 184 -16.29 -1.91 -11.75
C SER A 184 -16.48 -1.31 -13.14
N MET A 185 -15.38 -0.95 -13.81
CA MET A 185 -15.41 -0.49 -15.19
C MET A 185 -14.92 -1.60 -16.11
N THR A 186 -15.73 -1.91 -17.13
CA THR A 186 -15.43 -2.92 -18.14
C THR A 186 -15.54 -2.33 -19.53
N SER A 187 -14.76 -2.85 -20.49
CA SER A 187 -14.83 -2.41 -21.88
C SER A 187 -15.56 -3.43 -22.70
N THR A 188 -16.51 -2.98 -23.54
CA THR A 188 -17.13 -3.87 -24.54
C THR A 188 -16.14 -4.35 -25.60
N ARG A 189 -14.91 -3.79 -25.65
CA ARG A 189 -13.82 -4.21 -26.56
C ARG A 189 -13.15 -5.52 -26.16
N PHE A 190 -13.22 -5.88 -24.88
CA PHE A 190 -12.63 -7.10 -24.35
C PHE A 190 -13.75 -8.08 -23.99
N PRO A 191 -14.45 -8.66 -24.98
CA PRO A 191 -15.42 -9.72 -24.75
C PRO A 191 -14.64 -11.01 -24.48
N GLY A 192 -13.92 -11.08 -23.36
CA GLY A 192 -13.48 -12.37 -22.85
C GLY A 192 -14.71 -13.13 -22.39
N ASN A 193 -15.41 -13.82 -23.29
CA ASN A 193 -16.53 -14.77 -23.08
C ASN A 193 -17.69 -14.40 -22.13
N GLY A 194 -17.68 -13.26 -21.45
CA GLY A 194 -18.72 -12.84 -20.53
C GLY A 194 -19.69 -11.91 -21.23
N SER A 195 -20.83 -12.42 -21.66
CA SER A 195 -22.06 -11.61 -21.59
C SER A 195 -22.14 -11.02 -20.18
N LEU A 196 -22.52 -9.73 -20.06
CA LEU A 196 -22.84 -9.12 -18.76
C LEU A 196 -23.73 -10.12 -18.00
N PRO A 197 -23.30 -10.64 -16.84
CA PRO A 197 -24.11 -11.56 -16.07
C PRO A 197 -25.49 -10.95 -15.84
N THR A 198 -26.54 -11.74 -16.07
CA THR A 198 -27.95 -11.32 -15.86
C THR A 198 -28.27 -10.95 -14.41
N GLN A 199 -27.29 -11.09 -13.50
CA GLN A 199 -27.39 -10.78 -12.07
C GLN A 199 -26.76 -9.41 -11.70
N LEU A 200 -26.18 -8.69 -12.67
CA LEU A 200 -25.62 -7.34 -12.44
C LEU A 200 -26.69 -6.27 -12.62
N ASP A 201 -26.73 -5.29 -11.70
CA ASP A 201 -27.55 -4.09 -11.90
C ASP A 201 -26.90 -3.22 -12.99
N ALA A 202 -27.48 -3.30 -14.18
CA ALA A 202 -27.10 -2.50 -15.33
C ALA A 202 -28.00 -1.26 -15.49
N SER A 203 -29.01 -1.08 -14.63
CA SER A 203 -30.07 -0.08 -14.84
C SER A 203 -29.58 1.38 -14.73
N GLY A 204 -28.46 1.60 -14.04
CA GLY A 204 -27.79 2.91 -13.90
C GLY A 204 -26.62 3.15 -14.85
N LEU A 205 -26.35 2.25 -15.81
CA LEU A 205 -25.18 2.36 -16.69
C LEU A 205 -25.23 3.60 -17.58
N GLN A 206 -24.28 4.51 -17.39
CA GLN A 206 -23.90 5.50 -18.40
C GLN A 206 -22.75 4.93 -19.23
N ALA A 207 -23.01 4.61 -20.50
CA ALA A 207 -21.97 4.31 -21.46
C ALA A 207 -21.54 5.63 -22.13
N ASP A 208 -20.30 6.07 -21.92
CA ASP A 208 -19.71 7.16 -22.71
C ASP A 208 -19.34 6.61 -24.09
N THR A 209 -20.33 6.62 -24.99
CA THR A 209 -20.11 6.27 -26.38
C THR A 209 -19.55 7.49 -27.09
N ARG A 210 -18.34 7.35 -27.67
CA ARG A 210 -17.84 8.33 -28.64
C ARG A 210 -18.93 8.60 -29.70
N PRO A 211 -19.04 9.84 -30.22
CA PRO A 211 -20.15 10.28 -31.06
C PRO A 211 -20.31 9.53 -32.40
N ASP A 212 -19.46 8.56 -32.72
CA ASP A 212 -19.54 7.70 -33.90
C ASP A 212 -20.27 6.36 -33.67
N GLY A 213 -20.69 6.03 -32.44
CA GLY A 213 -21.68 4.98 -32.15
C GLY A 213 -21.33 3.54 -32.59
N GLN A 214 -20.10 3.29 -33.04
CA GLN A 214 -19.64 1.98 -33.54
C GLN A 214 -18.38 1.48 -32.83
N GLY A 215 -17.84 2.25 -31.89
CA GLY A 215 -16.69 1.87 -31.08
C GLY A 215 -17.10 1.10 -29.81
N PRO A 216 -16.18 0.31 -29.26
CA PRO A 216 -16.37 -0.23 -27.92
C PRO A 216 -16.48 0.92 -26.91
N ALA A 217 -17.34 0.72 -25.93
CA ALA A 217 -17.61 1.64 -24.85
C ALA A 217 -17.08 1.06 -23.54
N ASP A 218 -16.57 1.93 -22.70
CA ASP A 218 -16.31 1.60 -21.30
C ASP A 218 -17.60 1.83 -20.52
N MET A 219 -17.94 0.89 -19.65
CA MET A 219 -19.20 0.85 -18.91
C MET A 219 -18.90 0.68 -17.41
N LEU A 220 -19.55 1.48 -16.57
CA LEU A 220 -19.44 1.42 -15.11
C LEU A 220 -20.58 0.57 -14.51
N ILE A 221 -20.29 -0.68 -14.16
CA ILE A 221 -21.26 -1.65 -13.62
C ILE A 221 -21.20 -1.71 -12.09
N ARG A 222 -22.36 -1.91 -11.45
CA ARG A 222 -22.42 -2.29 -10.04
C ARG A 222 -22.32 -3.83 -9.92
N VAL A 223 -21.44 -4.33 -9.06
CA VAL A 223 -21.07 -5.76 -8.99
C VAL A 223 -21.41 -6.44 -7.67
N ASP A 224 -21.88 -5.70 -6.66
CA ASP A 224 -22.40 -6.29 -5.42
C ASP A 224 -23.83 -6.84 -5.60
N PRO A 225 -24.21 -7.91 -4.86
CA PRO A 225 -25.59 -8.38 -4.82
C PRO A 225 -26.53 -7.26 -4.40
N HIS A 226 -27.59 -7.06 -5.17
CA HIS A 226 -28.68 -6.15 -4.84
C HIS A 226 -29.99 -6.93 -5.01
N ASP A 227 -30.98 -6.62 -4.17
CA ASP A 227 -32.31 -7.18 -4.35
C ASP A 227 -32.87 -6.62 -5.66
N ASP A 228 -33.11 -7.49 -6.65
CA ASP A 228 -33.79 -7.12 -7.88
C ASP A 228 -35.29 -6.97 -7.58
N PRO A 229 -35.89 -5.77 -7.67
CA PRO A 229 -37.31 -5.57 -7.39
C PRO A 229 -38.23 -6.10 -8.51
N GLN A 230 -37.71 -6.83 -9.50
CA GLN A 230 -38.46 -7.36 -10.65
C GLN A 230 -38.48 -8.89 -10.76
N ALA A 231 -38.20 -9.64 -9.70
CA ALA A 231 -38.44 -11.10 -9.65
C ALA A 231 -39.92 -11.48 -9.40
#